data_AF-A0A6P2AA69-F1
#
_entry.id   AF-A0A6P2AA69-F1
#
_cell.length_a   1.000
_cell.length_b   1.000
_cell.length_c   1.000
_cell.angle_alpha   90.00
_cell.angle_beta   90.00
_cell.angle_gamma   90.00
#
_symmetry.space_group_name_H-M   'P 1'
#
loop_
_entity.id
_entity.type
_entity.pdbx_description
1 polymer ?
#
loop_
_entity_poly.entity_id
_entity_poly.type
_entity_poly.pdbx_seq_one_letter_code
_entity_poly.pdbx_strand_id
1 'polypeptide(L)'
;MTVSNFLDFFDSYYIFGDSLSDVNNFTALDPVGPIPQLNLFNQGRFTNGNESEGVWVDYFTNELNLELSSFYQGGIASGEVTVVDGINFALGADTSGSKNISPLDEFFDLGLTNQVDQFVDLVETGIVESVDDSLIINWIGANDYLDVALTQPDTVDTPEEITDFASQVVDNITSSLTTFLDLGAEVIVVPNMLDLGLTPLANLNQVAEVVTNLSIAHNEALETSLTQVREDYPDVRIIEVDMFDFSGEIYPEFENNTEGATETNLYPAPFTPVNLDPNLFPGSLENYEAASQRAEDFFWWDSVHPTTAVHELVFEHILDTITGELITTGTRGDDLLIGSNGKERILGFSGNDTITGGTGNDTLIGGAGDDVLLGESGNDSLIGGSGNDLLIGGPGDDTLNGGPGNDTLVGESGDDFLMGMSGNDLLIGGPGNDTLNGGTGNDTLVGSEGNNLFIGSPGSNLIHGGTGEDTLQYRAVRRRFEFEGTPELFTASSPQFGTDTLINVEFIQFRDGLFAVSDLLS
;
A
#
# COMPACT_ATOMS: atom_id res chain seq x y z
N MET A 1 -7.10 -20.76 10.75
CA MET A 1 -8.38 -20.40 11.39
C MET A 1 -9.30 -20.05 10.23
N THR A 2 -10.42 -20.73 10.02
CA THR A 2 -11.28 -20.36 8.89
C THR A 2 -12.07 -19.10 9.24
N VAL A 3 -12.42 -18.27 8.24
CA VAL A 3 -13.38 -17.13 8.33
C VAL A 3 -14.58 -17.44 9.24
N SER A 4 -15.06 -18.69 9.21
CA SER A 4 -16.23 -19.16 9.97
C SER A 4 -16.07 -19.28 11.49
N ASN A 5 -14.84 -19.18 12.03
CA ASN A 5 -14.53 -19.55 13.42
C ASN A 5 -13.85 -18.42 14.22
N PHE A 6 -13.79 -17.18 13.72
CA PHE A 6 -13.09 -16.08 14.40
C PHE A 6 -13.55 -15.88 15.86
N LEU A 7 -14.88 -15.84 16.08
CA LEU A 7 -15.49 -15.76 17.41
C LEU A 7 -15.32 -17.03 18.27
N ASP A 8 -14.77 -18.12 17.73
CA ASP A 8 -14.36 -19.27 18.55
C ASP A 8 -13.01 -19.02 19.24
N PHE A 9 -12.27 -17.97 18.83
CA PHE A 9 -10.93 -17.63 19.34
C PHE A 9 -10.89 -16.29 20.07
N PHE A 10 -11.75 -15.35 19.71
CA PHE A 10 -11.79 -14.03 20.33
C PHE A 10 -13.20 -13.69 20.82
N ASP A 11 -13.30 -13.25 22.07
CA ASP A 11 -14.54 -12.76 22.67
C ASP A 11 -14.82 -11.31 22.25
N SER A 12 -13.79 -10.54 21.88
CA SER A 12 -13.91 -9.15 21.42
C SER A 12 -12.77 -8.72 20.53
N TYR A 13 -12.92 -7.60 19.82
CA TYR A 13 -11.84 -6.98 19.06
C TYR A 13 -11.84 -5.44 19.18
N TYR A 14 -10.64 -4.86 19.14
CA TYR A 14 -10.43 -3.42 19.31
C TYR A 14 -9.47 -2.90 18.24
N ILE A 15 -9.90 -1.86 17.51
CA ILE A 15 -9.15 -1.30 16.39
C ILE A 15 -8.69 0.11 16.74
N PHE A 16 -7.41 0.36 16.57
CA PHE A 16 -6.73 1.64 16.78
C PHE A 16 -6.01 2.03 15.50
N GLY A 17 -5.96 3.32 15.21
CA GLY A 17 -5.31 3.77 13.98
C GLY A 17 -5.77 5.11 13.45
N ASP A 18 -5.49 5.32 12.18
CA ASP A 18 -5.79 6.55 11.46
C ASP A 18 -6.90 6.36 10.41
N SER A 19 -6.87 7.14 9.32
CA SER A 19 -7.85 7.11 8.26
C SER A 19 -7.92 5.76 7.52
N LEU A 20 -6.85 4.95 7.52
CA LEU A 20 -6.87 3.62 6.92
C LEU A 20 -7.85 2.67 7.63
N SER A 21 -8.13 2.93 8.91
CA SER A 21 -8.97 2.09 9.76
C SER A 21 -10.25 2.80 10.21
N ASP A 22 -10.42 4.10 9.91
CA ASP A 22 -11.59 4.87 10.33
C ASP A 22 -12.84 4.54 9.49
N VAL A 23 -13.91 4.09 10.17
CA VAL A 23 -15.20 3.73 9.56
C VAL A 23 -16.22 4.88 9.56
N ASN A 24 -16.03 5.92 10.37
CA ASN A 24 -16.87 7.14 10.41
C ASN A 24 -16.41 8.16 11.45
N ASN A 25 -15.62 7.76 12.45
CA ASN A 25 -15.35 8.48 13.69
C ASN A 25 -14.98 9.93 13.44
N PHE A 26 -14.09 10.22 12.48
CA PHE A 26 -13.69 11.59 12.13
C PHE A 26 -14.86 12.44 11.64
N THR A 27 -15.70 11.89 10.75
CA THR A 27 -16.86 12.62 10.21
C THR A 27 -17.97 12.82 11.22
N ALA A 28 -17.96 11.98 12.24
CA ALA A 28 -18.90 11.96 13.32
C ALA A 28 -18.52 12.96 14.44
N LEU A 29 -17.27 13.44 14.45
CA LEU A 29 -16.87 14.67 15.13
C LEU A 29 -17.56 15.85 14.42
N ASP A 30 -18.79 16.17 14.84
CA ASP A 30 -19.59 17.30 14.32
C ASP A 30 -19.54 18.51 15.26
N PRO A 31 -18.51 19.38 15.18
CA PRO A 31 -18.57 20.65 15.87
C PRO A 31 -19.37 21.71 15.10
N VAL A 32 -19.53 21.67 13.76
CA VAL A 32 -19.97 22.84 12.95
C VAL A 32 -20.99 22.60 11.82
N GLY A 33 -21.58 21.41 11.73
CA GLY A 33 -22.34 20.96 10.57
C GLY A 33 -21.46 20.20 9.57
N PRO A 34 -22.08 19.54 8.56
CA PRO A 34 -21.38 18.64 7.66
C PRO A 34 -20.22 19.36 6.98
N ILE A 35 -18.99 18.91 7.22
CA ILE A 35 -17.82 19.38 6.48
C ILE A 35 -18.12 19.06 5.00
N PRO A 36 -18.34 20.07 4.13
CA PRO A 36 -18.91 19.83 2.81
C PRO A 36 -18.04 18.92 1.94
N GLN A 37 -16.73 18.91 2.22
CA GLN A 37 -15.72 18.07 1.58
C GLN A 37 -15.89 16.58 1.91
N LEU A 38 -16.50 16.23 3.05
CA LEU A 38 -16.76 14.84 3.44
C LEU A 38 -17.84 14.14 2.61
N ASN A 39 -18.64 14.90 1.84
CA ASN A 39 -19.58 14.30 0.88
C ASN A 39 -18.89 13.69 -0.36
N LEU A 40 -17.56 13.86 -0.49
CA LEU A 40 -16.74 13.20 -1.51
C LEU A 40 -16.28 11.80 -1.07
N PHE A 41 -16.38 11.52 0.23
CA PHE A 41 -15.95 10.28 0.86
C PHE A 41 -17.13 9.35 1.12
N ASN A 42 -16.93 8.05 1.02
CA ASN A 42 -18.03 7.09 1.12
C ASN A 42 -18.56 6.96 2.56
N GLN A 43 -19.68 7.62 2.85
CA GLN A 43 -20.33 7.61 4.18
C GLN A 43 -19.37 7.95 5.33
N GLY A 44 -18.38 8.80 5.06
CA GLY A 44 -17.37 9.23 6.03
C GLY A 44 -16.16 8.31 6.21
N ARG A 45 -15.99 7.32 5.33
CA ARG A 45 -14.74 6.55 5.19
C ARG A 45 -13.82 7.21 4.20
N PHE A 46 -12.52 7.22 4.48
CA PHE A 46 -11.50 7.76 3.60
C PHE A 46 -11.19 6.80 2.43
N THR A 47 -12.20 6.58 1.58
CA THR A 47 -12.10 5.77 0.36
C THR A 47 -13.13 6.24 -0.67
N ASN A 48 -12.91 5.90 -1.94
CA ASN A 48 -13.75 6.25 -3.08
C ASN A 48 -14.79 5.16 -3.44
N GLY A 49 -14.97 4.16 -2.58
CA GLY A 49 -15.89 3.04 -2.79
C GLY A 49 -17.37 3.42 -2.90
N ASN A 50 -18.17 2.50 -3.45
CA ASN A 50 -19.62 2.58 -3.52
C ASN A 50 -20.26 2.48 -2.11
N GLU A 51 -21.55 2.80 -1.93
CA GLU A 51 -22.25 2.67 -0.62
C GLU A 51 -22.14 1.26 0.06
N SER A 52 -21.68 0.23 -0.67
CA SER A 52 -21.43 -1.14 -0.20
C SER A 52 -19.96 -1.51 0.02
N GLU A 53 -19.02 -0.58 -0.17
CA GLU A 53 -17.56 -0.80 -0.25
C GLU A 53 -16.83 0.17 0.69
N GLY A 54 -16.04 -0.34 1.64
CA GLY A 54 -15.47 0.46 2.73
C GLY A 54 -13.95 0.37 2.87
N VAL A 55 -13.44 0.72 4.04
CA VAL A 55 -12.04 0.45 4.39
C VAL A 55 -11.87 -1.03 4.77
N TRP A 56 -10.63 -1.49 5.00
CA TRP A 56 -10.35 -2.90 5.31
C TRP A 56 -11.14 -3.42 6.52
N VAL A 57 -11.45 -2.54 7.48
CA VAL A 57 -12.29 -2.85 8.65
C VAL A 57 -13.73 -3.25 8.25
N ASP A 58 -14.28 -2.67 7.19
CA ASP A 58 -15.60 -3.05 6.68
C ASP A 58 -15.59 -4.45 6.07
N TYR A 59 -14.53 -4.80 5.36
CA TYR A 59 -14.34 -6.16 4.85
C TYR A 59 -14.19 -7.16 6.00
N PHE A 60 -13.33 -6.82 6.96
CA PHE A 60 -13.09 -7.61 8.16
C PHE A 60 -14.39 -7.93 8.91
N THR A 61 -15.23 -6.92 9.13
CA THR A 61 -16.48 -7.10 9.87
C THR A 61 -17.56 -7.82 9.06
N ASN A 62 -17.67 -7.54 7.76
CA ASN A 62 -18.68 -8.18 6.90
C ASN A 62 -18.37 -9.66 6.65
N GLU A 63 -17.14 -10.01 6.30
CA GLU A 63 -16.74 -11.39 5.99
C GLU A 63 -16.79 -12.30 7.22
N LEU A 64 -16.40 -11.76 8.39
CA LEU A 64 -16.45 -12.48 9.65
C LEU A 64 -17.83 -12.41 10.34
N ASN A 65 -18.78 -11.65 9.76
CA ASN A 65 -20.11 -11.41 10.31
C ASN A 65 -20.05 -10.91 11.78
N LEU A 66 -19.27 -9.84 12.00
CA LEU A 66 -19.05 -9.19 13.29
C LEU A 66 -19.81 -7.87 13.40
N GLU A 67 -20.32 -7.55 14.60
CA GLU A 67 -20.89 -6.24 14.91
C GLU A 67 -19.86 -5.27 15.49
N LEU A 68 -19.66 -4.13 14.81
CA LEU A 68 -18.70 -3.11 15.21
C LEU A 68 -19.39 -1.86 15.78
N SER A 69 -18.94 -1.43 16.95
CA SER A 69 -19.28 -0.12 17.52
C SER A 69 -18.21 0.93 17.16
N SER A 70 -18.64 2.10 16.70
CA SER A 70 -17.78 3.27 16.47
C SER A 70 -17.67 4.12 17.75
N PHE A 71 -16.45 4.46 18.18
CA PHE A 71 -16.23 5.26 19.39
C PHE A 71 -15.75 6.69 19.07
N TYR A 72 -16.42 7.68 19.66
CA TYR A 72 -16.21 9.10 19.37
C TYR A 72 -15.20 9.71 20.35
N GLN A 73 -14.10 10.26 19.84
CA GLN A 73 -13.18 11.08 20.64
C GLN A 73 -13.82 12.45 20.97
N GLY A 74 -13.62 13.02 22.17
CA GLY A 74 -14.04 14.42 22.46
C GLY A 74 -15.29 14.62 23.34
N GLY A 75 -15.89 13.55 23.88
CA GLY A 75 -16.69 13.66 25.10
C GLY A 75 -18.17 13.29 25.01
N ILE A 76 -18.53 12.41 25.94
CA ILE A 76 -19.87 11.93 26.30
C ILE A 76 -20.52 11.05 25.21
N ALA A 77 -20.21 9.75 25.29
CA ALA A 77 -21.25 8.74 25.13
C ALA A 77 -22.41 9.06 26.10
N SER A 78 -23.31 9.94 25.67
CA SER A 78 -24.62 10.11 26.32
C SER A 78 -25.62 9.09 25.77
N GLY A 79 -25.19 8.26 24.82
CA GLY A 79 -25.80 6.98 24.50
C GLY A 79 -25.07 5.87 25.26
N GLU A 80 -25.83 4.90 25.76
CA GLU A 80 -25.29 3.62 26.23
C GLU A 80 -24.40 3.03 25.12
N VAL A 81 -23.07 3.04 25.29
CA VAL A 81 -22.19 2.20 24.46
C VAL A 81 -22.60 0.77 24.79
N THR A 82 -23.29 0.14 23.85
CA THR A 82 -23.54 -1.29 23.90
C THR A 82 -22.38 -1.90 23.11
N VAL A 83 -21.38 -2.41 23.83
CA VAL A 83 -20.35 -3.23 23.21
C VAL A 83 -21.06 -4.48 22.70
N VAL A 84 -21.00 -4.74 21.38
CA VAL A 84 -21.56 -5.97 20.80
C VAL A 84 -20.44 -6.98 20.63
N ASP A 85 -19.63 -6.86 19.57
CA ASP A 85 -18.47 -7.74 19.34
C ASP A 85 -17.13 -6.98 19.36
N GLY A 86 -17.10 -5.70 18.95
CA GLY A 86 -15.87 -4.91 18.97
C GLY A 86 -16.05 -3.39 18.96
N ILE A 87 -14.96 -2.66 19.18
CA ILE A 87 -14.93 -1.19 19.18
C ILE A 87 -13.81 -0.68 18.27
N ASN A 88 -14.14 0.27 17.39
CA ASN A 88 -13.16 0.96 16.56
C ASN A 88 -12.94 2.39 17.09
N PHE A 89 -11.71 2.65 17.53
CA PHE A 89 -11.21 3.93 18.03
C PHE A 89 -10.46 4.73 16.97
N ALA A 90 -10.14 4.12 15.82
CA ALA A 90 -9.38 4.76 14.76
C ALA A 90 -10.06 6.05 14.31
N LEU A 91 -9.27 7.08 14.09
CA LEU A 91 -9.76 8.40 13.72
C LEU A 91 -8.88 8.96 12.61
N GLY A 92 -9.51 9.42 11.54
CA GLY A 92 -8.81 10.14 10.48
C GLY A 92 -7.86 11.20 11.03
N ALA A 93 -6.69 11.33 10.39
CA ALA A 93 -5.65 12.31 10.73
C ALA A 93 -4.89 12.08 12.06
N ASP A 94 -5.19 11.04 12.85
CA ASP A 94 -4.47 10.80 14.10
C ASP A 94 -3.01 10.39 13.85
N THR A 95 -2.08 10.97 14.60
CA THR A 95 -0.68 10.54 14.60
C THR A 95 -0.43 9.51 15.69
N SER A 96 0.73 8.86 15.65
CA SER A 96 1.17 7.90 16.68
C SER A 96 1.22 8.48 18.09
N GLY A 97 1.32 9.81 18.23
CA GLY A 97 1.40 10.52 19.50
C GLY A 97 0.03 11.01 20.00
N SER A 98 0.03 12.21 20.58
CA SER A 98 -1.15 12.88 21.14
C SER A 98 -1.67 14.00 20.22
N LYS A 99 -1.47 13.85 18.92
CA LYS A 99 -1.82 14.88 17.93
C LYS A 99 -2.66 14.31 16.82
N ASN A 100 -3.39 15.21 16.19
CA ASN A 100 -4.08 14.99 14.94
C ASN A 100 -3.65 16.09 13.95
N ILE A 101 -3.39 15.73 12.70
CA ILE A 101 -2.89 16.70 11.71
C ILE A 101 -4.01 17.53 11.08
N SER A 102 -5.27 17.26 11.43
CA SER A 102 -6.39 18.11 11.07
C SER A 102 -6.51 19.32 12.02
N PRO A 103 -7.25 20.37 11.62
CA PRO A 103 -7.51 21.50 12.50
C PRO A 103 -8.33 21.19 13.75
N LEU A 104 -8.90 19.98 13.86
CA LEU A 104 -9.67 19.56 15.03
C LEU A 104 -8.79 19.40 16.28
N ASP A 105 -7.49 19.23 16.10
CA ASP A 105 -6.48 19.16 17.19
C ASP A 105 -6.45 20.44 18.04
N GLU A 106 -6.89 21.58 17.51
CA GLU A 106 -7.03 22.82 18.30
C GLU A 106 -8.22 22.76 19.28
N PHE A 107 -9.15 21.82 19.11
CA PHE A 107 -10.42 21.74 19.85
C PHE A 107 -10.57 20.49 20.70
N PHE A 108 -9.92 19.39 20.31
CA PHE A 108 -10.02 18.10 20.97
C PHE A 108 -8.62 17.54 21.23
N ASP A 109 -8.46 16.83 22.34
CA ASP A 109 -7.30 15.97 22.53
C ASP A 109 -7.49 14.75 21.62
N LEU A 110 -6.58 14.54 20.67
CA LEU A 110 -6.66 13.52 19.62
C LEU A 110 -5.33 12.73 19.51
N GLY A 111 -5.21 11.85 18.53
CA GLY A 111 -4.04 10.98 18.34
C GLY A 111 -4.18 9.61 19.02
N LEU A 112 -3.28 8.68 18.67
CA LEU A 112 -3.25 7.33 19.23
C LEU A 112 -3.23 7.33 20.76
N THR A 113 -2.47 8.23 21.39
CA THR A 113 -2.39 8.30 22.85
C THR A 113 -3.78 8.50 23.48
N ASN A 114 -4.60 9.35 22.87
CA ASN A 114 -5.97 9.59 23.33
C ASN A 114 -6.91 8.41 23.04
N GLN A 115 -6.74 7.71 21.91
CA GLN A 115 -7.48 6.47 21.64
C GLN A 115 -7.23 5.43 22.74
N VAL A 116 -5.96 5.26 23.13
CA VAL A 116 -5.54 4.33 24.17
C VAL A 116 -6.07 4.74 25.54
N ASP A 117 -5.96 6.03 25.90
CA ASP A 117 -6.49 6.54 27.17
C ASP A 117 -8.01 6.31 27.29
N GLN A 118 -8.76 6.49 26.20
CA GLN A 118 -10.19 6.21 26.18
C GLN A 118 -10.50 4.73 26.34
N PHE A 119 -9.72 3.86 25.72
CA PHE A 119 -9.86 2.41 25.91
C PHE A 119 -9.60 2.01 27.37
N VAL A 120 -8.53 2.55 27.98
CA VAL A 120 -8.23 2.36 29.41
C VAL A 120 -9.41 2.81 30.27
N ASP A 121 -9.98 3.99 30.02
CA ASP A 121 -11.16 4.49 30.74
C ASP A 121 -12.36 3.55 30.62
N LEU A 122 -12.61 2.94 29.45
CA LEU A 122 -13.69 1.97 29.28
C LEU A 122 -13.45 0.68 30.07
N VAL A 123 -12.21 0.22 30.17
CA VAL A 123 -11.82 -0.94 31.00
C VAL A 123 -11.98 -0.60 32.49
N GLU A 124 -11.47 0.54 32.94
CA GLU A 124 -11.53 0.97 34.34
C GLU A 124 -12.96 1.22 34.83
N THR A 125 -13.84 1.72 33.95
CA THR A 125 -15.25 1.92 34.25
C THR A 125 -16.09 0.64 34.15
N GLY A 126 -15.51 -0.46 33.64
CA GLY A 126 -16.15 -1.75 33.47
C GLY A 126 -17.16 -1.79 32.32
N ILE A 127 -17.06 -0.87 31.35
CA ILE A 127 -17.81 -0.94 30.09
C ILE A 127 -17.20 -2.03 29.20
N VAL A 128 -15.87 -2.09 29.15
CA VAL A 128 -15.14 -3.27 28.66
C VAL A 128 -14.92 -4.17 29.88
N GLU A 129 -15.62 -5.30 29.94
CA GLU A 129 -15.59 -6.20 31.10
C GLU A 129 -14.27 -6.97 31.23
N SER A 130 -13.65 -7.32 30.10
CA SER A 130 -12.36 -8.01 30.02
C SER A 130 -11.63 -7.67 28.72
N VAL A 131 -10.29 -7.68 28.78
CA VAL A 131 -9.40 -7.60 27.61
C VAL A 131 -8.79 -8.98 27.29
N ASP A 132 -8.96 -9.96 28.18
CA ASP A 132 -8.61 -11.36 27.92
C ASP A 132 -9.34 -11.86 26.67
N ASP A 133 -8.71 -12.76 25.90
CA ASP A 133 -9.27 -13.33 24.67
C ASP A 133 -9.76 -12.27 23.65
N SER A 134 -9.15 -11.07 23.64
CA SER A 134 -9.43 -10.03 22.64
C SER A 134 -8.36 -9.93 21.56
N LEU A 135 -8.78 -9.54 20.35
CA LEU A 135 -7.90 -9.17 19.26
C LEU A 135 -7.71 -7.65 19.24
N ILE A 136 -6.48 -7.19 19.39
CA ILE A 136 -6.15 -5.78 19.21
C ILE A 136 -5.45 -5.60 17.87
N ILE A 137 -5.91 -4.63 17.06
CA ILE A 137 -5.26 -4.24 15.82
C ILE A 137 -4.88 -2.77 15.94
N ASN A 138 -3.60 -2.46 15.82
CA ASN A 138 -3.09 -1.09 15.91
C ASN A 138 -2.28 -0.75 14.65
N TRP A 139 -2.84 0.08 13.78
CA TRP A 139 -2.19 0.49 12.53
C TRP A 139 -2.19 2.01 12.37
N ILE A 140 -1.01 2.61 12.55
CA ILE A 140 -0.83 4.06 12.65
C ILE A 140 0.61 4.45 12.35
N GLY A 141 0.80 5.72 11.99
CA GLY A 141 2.13 6.34 11.81
C GLY A 141 2.30 7.03 10.46
N ALA A 142 1.43 6.75 9.49
CA ALA A 142 1.50 7.37 8.16
C ALA A 142 1.41 8.90 8.25
N ASN A 143 0.59 9.38 9.18
CA ASN A 143 0.35 10.81 9.39
C ASN A 143 1.58 11.51 9.97
N ASP A 144 2.36 10.84 10.81
CA ASP A 144 3.62 11.37 11.34
C ASP A 144 4.62 11.64 10.21
N TYR A 145 4.77 10.68 9.29
CA TYR A 145 5.74 10.77 8.20
C TYR A 145 5.33 11.72 7.09
N LEU A 146 4.06 11.70 6.69
CA LEU A 146 3.56 12.63 5.69
C LEU A 146 3.57 14.07 6.20
N ASP A 147 3.19 14.31 7.46
CA ASP A 147 3.23 15.66 8.05
C ASP A 147 4.66 16.21 8.12
N VAL A 148 5.62 15.43 8.65
CA VAL A 148 7.00 15.92 8.77
C VAL A 148 7.63 16.17 7.39
N ALA A 149 7.41 15.27 6.42
CA ALA A 149 7.99 15.41 5.09
C ALA A 149 7.42 16.61 4.32
N LEU A 150 6.13 16.91 4.49
CA LEU A 150 5.46 18.00 3.78
C LEU A 150 5.63 19.36 4.46
N THR A 151 5.65 19.40 5.80
CA THR A 151 5.66 20.67 6.55
C THR A 151 7.04 21.07 7.05
N GLN A 152 7.91 20.09 7.31
CA GLN A 152 9.20 20.27 7.96
C GLN A 152 10.30 19.38 7.33
N PRO A 153 10.47 19.35 5.99
CA PRO A 153 11.42 18.43 5.35
C PRO A 153 12.86 18.59 5.83
N ASP A 154 13.27 19.82 6.23
CA ASP A 154 14.61 20.11 6.75
C ASP A 154 14.92 19.38 8.09
N THR A 155 13.92 18.79 8.78
CA THR A 155 14.12 18.05 10.03
C THR A 155 14.31 16.55 9.83
N VAL A 156 14.21 16.06 8.59
CA VAL A 156 14.36 14.66 8.19
C VAL A 156 15.19 14.56 6.90
N ASP A 157 16.24 15.38 6.79
CA ASP A 157 17.08 15.49 5.58
C ASP A 157 18.27 14.51 5.61
N THR A 158 18.69 14.09 6.81
CA THR A 158 19.81 13.15 6.98
C THR A 158 19.35 11.76 7.43
N PRO A 159 20.12 10.69 7.13
CA PRO A 159 19.79 9.35 7.60
C PRO A 159 19.64 9.24 9.13
N GLU A 160 20.46 9.96 9.90
CA GLU A 160 20.38 9.98 11.38
C GLU A 160 19.07 10.61 11.86
N GLU A 161 18.66 11.73 11.26
CA GLU A 161 17.38 12.39 11.60
C GLU A 161 16.16 11.54 11.23
N ILE A 162 16.21 10.86 10.07
CA ILE A 162 15.16 9.92 9.63
C ILE A 162 15.02 8.77 10.63
N THR A 163 16.13 8.13 11.01
CA THR A 163 16.13 7.03 11.99
C THR A 163 15.65 7.48 13.36
N ASP A 164 16.10 8.64 13.85
CA ASP A 164 15.69 9.19 15.14
C ASP A 164 14.18 9.50 15.18
N PHE A 165 13.67 10.12 14.11
CA PHE A 165 12.24 10.45 14.01
C PHE A 165 11.38 9.18 13.91
N ALA A 166 11.79 8.22 13.08
CA ALA A 166 11.08 6.95 12.96
C ALA A 166 11.06 6.16 14.29
N SER A 167 12.17 6.17 15.03
CA SER A 167 12.25 5.56 16.35
C SER A 167 11.27 6.19 17.34
N GLN A 168 11.12 7.53 17.31
CA GLN A 168 10.15 8.22 18.17
C GLN A 168 8.70 7.83 17.86
N VAL A 169 8.34 7.68 16.59
CA VAL A 169 7.01 7.21 16.17
C VAL A 169 6.78 5.78 16.68
N VAL A 170 7.75 4.90 16.51
CA VAL A 170 7.70 3.51 16.98
C VAL A 170 7.66 3.40 18.51
N ASP A 171 8.35 4.28 19.23
CA ASP A 171 8.29 4.35 20.70
C ASP A 171 6.86 4.63 21.17
N ASN A 172 6.12 5.52 20.50
CA ASN A 172 4.73 5.78 20.83
C ASN A 172 3.84 4.55 20.58
N ILE A 173 4.02 3.90 19.43
CA ILE A 173 3.28 2.68 19.06
C ILE A 173 3.55 1.58 20.09
N THR A 174 4.82 1.26 20.36
CA THR A 174 5.18 0.21 21.29
C THR A 174 4.77 0.52 22.73
N SER A 175 4.79 1.79 23.14
CA SER A 175 4.19 2.22 24.42
C SER A 175 2.69 1.89 24.49
N SER A 176 1.93 2.14 23.42
CA SER A 176 0.50 1.74 23.38
C SER A 176 0.32 0.23 23.49
N LEU A 177 1.18 -0.56 22.84
CA LEU A 177 1.13 -2.02 22.92
C LEU A 177 1.37 -2.47 24.36
N THR A 178 2.38 -1.92 25.04
CA THR A 178 2.62 -2.27 26.45
C THR A 178 1.44 -1.94 27.36
N THR A 179 0.73 -0.83 27.11
CA THR A 179 -0.51 -0.52 27.83
C THR A 179 -1.57 -1.60 27.63
N PHE A 180 -1.79 -2.05 26.40
CA PHE A 180 -2.75 -3.12 26.11
C PHE A 180 -2.37 -4.44 26.77
N LEU A 181 -1.09 -4.79 26.76
CA LEU A 181 -0.55 -6.00 27.39
C LEU A 181 -0.72 -5.95 28.92
N ASP A 182 -0.47 -4.79 29.53
CA ASP A 182 -0.69 -4.57 30.97
C ASP A 182 -2.17 -4.68 31.37
N LEU A 183 -3.09 -4.41 30.44
CA LEU A 183 -4.53 -4.59 30.63
C LEU A 183 -5.01 -6.04 30.43
N GLY A 184 -4.16 -6.94 29.91
CA GLY A 184 -4.47 -8.36 29.71
C GLY A 184 -4.63 -8.80 28.26
N ALA A 185 -4.29 -7.96 27.28
CA ALA A 185 -4.34 -8.38 25.88
C ALA A 185 -3.37 -9.54 25.60
N GLU A 186 -3.87 -10.62 24.97
CA GLU A 186 -3.04 -11.80 24.65
C GLU A 186 -2.69 -11.90 23.17
N VAL A 187 -3.42 -11.20 22.29
CA VAL A 187 -3.16 -11.17 20.84
C VAL A 187 -3.21 -9.74 20.31
N ILE A 188 -2.08 -9.29 19.75
CA ILE A 188 -1.96 -7.97 19.16
C ILE A 188 -1.46 -8.13 17.72
N VAL A 189 -2.14 -7.48 16.79
CA VAL A 189 -1.78 -7.36 15.38
C VAL A 189 -1.25 -5.96 15.14
N VAL A 190 -0.05 -5.89 14.58
CA VAL A 190 0.65 -4.63 14.29
C VAL A 190 1.07 -4.68 12.83
N PRO A 191 0.28 -4.11 11.92
CA PRO A 191 0.74 -3.94 10.55
C PRO A 191 1.90 -2.93 10.53
N ASN A 192 2.97 -3.26 9.82
CA ASN A 192 4.09 -2.36 9.64
C ASN A 192 3.71 -1.20 8.70
N MET A 193 4.63 -0.28 8.49
CA MET A 193 4.41 0.87 7.61
C MET A 193 4.45 0.43 6.15
N LEU A 194 3.49 0.91 5.37
CA LEU A 194 3.51 0.85 3.90
C LEU A 194 4.73 1.60 3.35
N ASP A 195 5.18 1.30 2.12
CA ASP A 195 6.03 2.23 1.38
C ASP A 195 5.20 3.46 0.97
N LEU A 196 5.20 4.45 1.84
CA LEU A 196 4.46 5.69 1.64
C LEU A 196 5.03 6.53 0.48
N GLY A 197 6.25 6.26 0.01
CA GLY A 197 6.81 6.94 -1.16
C GLY A 197 6.18 6.51 -2.47
N LEU A 198 5.57 5.32 -2.51
CA LEU A 198 4.72 4.88 -3.64
C LEU A 198 3.38 5.62 -3.67
N THR A 199 3.03 6.34 -2.61
CA THR A 199 1.78 7.10 -2.60
C THR A 199 1.84 8.24 -3.63
N PRO A 200 0.71 8.57 -4.26
CA PRO A 200 0.66 9.66 -5.24
C PRO A 200 0.93 11.01 -4.59
N LEU A 201 0.57 11.17 -3.32
CA LEU A 201 0.86 12.36 -2.54
C LEU A 201 2.37 12.60 -2.43
N ALA A 202 3.13 11.57 -2.07
CA ALA A 202 4.57 11.68 -1.93
C ALA A 202 5.24 11.99 -3.28
N ASN A 203 4.77 11.35 -4.34
CA ASN A 203 5.23 11.60 -5.71
C ASN A 203 4.91 13.02 -6.20
N LEU A 204 3.67 13.49 -6.05
CA LEU A 204 3.24 14.82 -6.50
C LEU A 204 3.96 15.96 -5.78
N ASN A 205 4.33 15.75 -4.51
CA ASN A 205 5.05 16.73 -3.71
C ASN A 205 6.58 16.58 -3.76
N GLN A 206 7.11 15.64 -4.56
CA GLN A 206 8.55 15.37 -4.69
C GLN A 206 9.22 15.01 -3.35
N VAL A 207 8.49 14.27 -2.50
CA VAL A 207 8.98 13.76 -1.20
C VAL A 207 9.00 12.24 -1.14
N ALA A 208 8.85 11.55 -2.28
CA ALA A 208 8.82 10.09 -2.35
C ALA A 208 10.06 9.45 -1.69
N GLU A 209 11.27 9.92 -2.02
CA GLU A 209 12.52 9.36 -1.48
C GLU A 209 12.61 9.47 0.06
N VAL A 210 12.35 10.66 0.62
CA VAL A 210 12.41 10.85 2.09
C VAL A 210 11.34 10.06 2.82
N VAL A 211 10.15 9.95 2.23
CA VAL A 211 9.02 9.22 2.83
C VAL A 211 9.21 7.70 2.74
N THR A 212 9.77 7.17 1.64
CA THR A 212 10.20 5.76 1.55
C THR A 212 11.25 5.47 2.62
N ASN A 213 12.26 6.34 2.77
CA ASN A 213 13.29 6.15 3.80
C ASN A 213 12.73 6.20 5.23
N LEU A 214 11.75 7.06 5.51
CA LEU A 214 11.03 7.09 6.78
C LEU A 214 10.24 5.79 7.02
N SER A 215 9.61 5.25 5.98
CA SER A 215 8.86 3.99 6.05
C SER A 215 9.78 2.78 6.31
N ILE A 216 10.93 2.73 5.64
CA ILE A 216 11.98 1.71 5.89
C ILE A 216 12.48 1.82 7.33
N ALA A 217 12.87 3.03 7.76
CA ALA A 217 13.38 3.26 9.12
C ALA A 217 12.33 2.94 10.20
N HIS A 218 11.04 3.16 9.94
CA HIS A 218 9.95 2.72 10.80
C HIS A 218 9.98 1.21 10.99
N ASN A 219 10.02 0.46 9.89
CA ASN A 219 9.90 -1.00 9.92
C ASN A 219 11.11 -1.67 10.57
N GLU A 220 12.31 -1.11 10.39
CA GLU A 220 13.53 -1.53 11.11
C GLU A 220 13.42 -1.27 12.63
N ALA A 221 12.95 -0.07 13.01
CA ALA A 221 12.78 0.30 14.42
C ALA A 221 11.65 -0.51 15.09
N LEU A 222 10.56 -0.76 14.37
CA LEU A 222 9.42 -1.55 14.83
C LEU A 222 9.84 -2.98 15.11
N GLU A 223 10.59 -3.63 14.20
CA GLU A 223 11.12 -4.98 14.44
C GLU A 223 11.94 -5.05 15.73
N THR A 224 12.88 -4.11 15.86
CA THR A 224 13.77 -4.04 17.02
C THR A 224 12.97 -3.93 18.31
N SER A 225 11.95 -3.07 18.30
CA SER A 225 11.10 -2.82 19.46
C SER A 225 10.17 -4.00 19.75
N LEU A 226 9.55 -4.60 18.74
CA LEU A 226 8.70 -5.79 18.90
C LEU A 226 9.49 -7.00 19.39
N THR A 227 10.77 -7.13 19.01
CA THR A 227 11.65 -8.15 19.57
C THR A 227 11.78 -7.99 21.09
N GLN A 228 12.01 -6.76 21.55
CA GLN A 228 12.08 -6.45 22.98
C GLN A 228 10.73 -6.72 23.68
N VAL A 229 9.61 -6.31 23.09
CA VAL A 229 8.27 -6.57 23.66
C VAL A 229 8.01 -8.08 23.76
N ARG A 230 8.38 -8.88 22.75
CA ARG A 230 8.24 -10.35 22.80
C ARG A 230 9.11 -10.99 23.89
N GLU A 231 10.28 -10.42 24.20
CA GLU A 231 11.10 -10.88 25.33
C GLU A 231 10.45 -10.55 26.68
N ASP A 232 9.83 -9.37 26.80
CA ASP A 232 9.18 -8.90 28.02
C ASP A 232 7.83 -9.60 28.27
N TYR A 233 7.13 -10.01 27.20
CA TYR A 233 5.81 -10.66 27.22
C TYR A 233 5.81 -11.99 26.45
N PRO A 234 6.50 -13.04 26.95
CA PRO A 234 6.75 -14.27 26.20
C PRO A 234 5.50 -15.14 25.97
N ASP A 235 4.42 -14.89 26.71
CA ASP A 235 3.17 -15.65 26.63
C ASP A 235 2.13 -14.99 25.69
N VAL A 236 2.45 -13.81 25.13
CA VAL A 236 1.55 -13.02 24.26
C VAL A 236 1.91 -13.25 22.79
N ARG A 237 0.89 -13.38 21.95
CA ARG A 237 1.05 -13.49 20.50
C ARG A 237 1.03 -12.10 19.85
N ILE A 238 2.22 -11.60 19.50
CA ILE A 238 2.39 -10.37 18.71
C ILE A 238 2.59 -10.73 17.24
N ILE A 239 1.59 -10.42 16.43
CA ILE A 239 1.51 -10.69 15.00
C ILE A 239 1.88 -9.41 14.26
N GLU A 240 3.06 -9.40 13.65
CA GLU A 240 3.45 -8.33 12.73
C GLU A 240 2.91 -8.67 11.34
N VAL A 241 2.25 -7.71 10.69
CA VAL A 241 1.72 -7.89 9.32
C VAL A 241 2.58 -7.06 8.37
N ASP A 242 3.09 -7.68 7.32
CA ASP A 242 4.01 -7.02 6.40
C ASP A 242 3.26 -6.28 5.29
N MET A 243 3.04 -5.00 5.52
CA MET A 243 2.41 -4.08 4.58
C MET A 243 3.43 -3.45 3.62
N PHE A 244 4.72 -3.39 3.98
CA PHE A 244 5.74 -2.72 3.18
C PHE A 244 5.96 -3.42 1.85
N ASP A 245 6.25 -4.72 1.88
CA ASP A 245 6.46 -5.52 0.67
C ASP A 245 5.16 -5.67 -0.13
N PHE A 246 4.01 -5.60 0.56
CA PHE A 246 2.69 -5.57 -0.05
C PHE A 246 2.35 -4.22 -0.73
N SER A 247 3.16 -3.17 -0.55
CA SER A 247 2.85 -1.82 -1.05
C SER A 247 2.85 -1.71 -2.58
N GLY A 248 3.63 -2.54 -3.27
CA GLY A 248 3.63 -2.62 -4.74
C GLY A 248 2.32 -3.19 -5.32
N GLU A 249 1.65 -4.08 -4.58
CA GLU A 249 0.33 -4.63 -4.92
C GLU A 249 -0.80 -3.64 -4.63
N ILE A 250 -0.60 -2.76 -3.64
CA ILE A 250 -1.54 -1.69 -3.26
C ILE A 250 -1.53 -0.54 -4.26
N TYR A 251 -0.35 -0.16 -4.75
CA TYR A 251 -0.14 0.94 -5.69
C TYR A 251 0.37 0.45 -7.05
N PRO A 252 -0.31 -0.48 -7.73
CA PRO A 252 0.18 -1.06 -8.98
C PRO A 252 0.25 -0.02 -10.11
N GLU A 253 -0.46 1.11 -9.97
CA GLU A 253 -0.59 2.12 -11.02
C GLU A 253 -0.79 3.54 -10.46
N PHE A 254 0.28 4.33 -10.33
CA PHE A 254 0.14 5.79 -10.28
C PHE A 254 0.95 6.59 -11.31
N GLU A 255 1.72 5.92 -12.19
CA GLU A 255 2.12 6.56 -13.45
C GLU A 255 0.97 6.66 -14.48
N ASN A 256 -0.19 6.05 -14.20
CA ASN A 256 -1.22 5.80 -15.23
C ASN A 256 -2.52 6.61 -15.13
N ASN A 257 -2.75 7.45 -14.12
CA ASN A 257 -4.02 8.17 -13.94
C ASN A 257 -3.95 9.71 -14.10
N THR A 258 -3.21 10.19 -15.10
CA THR A 258 -3.36 11.58 -15.59
C THR A 258 -4.32 11.72 -16.78
N GLU A 259 -4.93 10.64 -17.29
CA GLU A 259 -5.94 10.71 -18.35
C GLU A 259 -7.34 11.02 -17.80
N GLY A 260 -7.53 12.30 -17.46
CA GLY A 260 -8.80 12.90 -17.05
C GLY A 260 -8.59 14.19 -16.25
N ALA A 261 -7.41 14.31 -15.66
CA ALA A 261 -6.90 15.46 -14.96
C ALA A 261 -6.29 16.50 -15.94
N THR A 262 -7.13 17.30 -16.59
CA THR A 262 -6.69 18.67 -16.89
C THR A 262 -6.30 19.34 -15.56
N GLU A 263 -5.36 20.29 -15.53
CA GLU A 263 -5.04 21.08 -14.30
C GLU A 263 -6.30 21.60 -13.56
N THR A 264 -7.42 21.74 -14.26
CA THR A 264 -8.74 22.13 -13.74
C THR A 264 -9.60 21.01 -13.11
N ASN A 265 -9.15 19.74 -13.14
CA ASN A 265 -9.81 18.57 -12.56
C ASN A 265 -9.00 17.93 -11.41
N LEU A 266 -7.77 18.40 -11.16
CA LEU A 266 -6.99 18.03 -9.96
C LEU A 266 -7.19 19.05 -8.83
N TYR A 267 -7.40 20.31 -9.17
CA TYR A 267 -7.92 21.27 -8.22
C TYR A 267 -9.42 21.39 -8.40
N PRO A 268 -10.27 21.07 -7.39
CA PRO A 268 -11.56 21.73 -7.36
C PRO A 268 -11.31 23.24 -7.43
N ALA A 269 -12.17 23.96 -8.16
CA ALA A 269 -12.11 25.42 -8.25
C ALA A 269 -11.90 26.03 -6.85
N PRO A 270 -11.12 27.13 -6.69
CA PRO A 270 -10.85 27.72 -5.38
C PRO A 270 -12.15 27.85 -4.60
N PHE A 271 -12.26 27.08 -3.53
CA PHE A 271 -13.52 26.92 -2.82
C PHE A 271 -13.89 28.22 -2.12
N THR A 272 -15.19 28.54 -2.17
CA THR A 272 -15.71 29.69 -1.44
C THR A 272 -15.71 29.39 0.05
N PRO A 273 -15.12 30.25 0.91
CA PRO A 273 -15.08 30.04 2.35
C PRO A 273 -16.46 29.73 2.92
N VAL A 274 -16.54 28.68 3.74
CA VAL A 274 -17.77 28.31 4.45
C VAL A 274 -18.11 29.44 5.44
N ASN A 275 -19.33 29.97 5.36
CA ASN A 275 -19.78 31.07 6.20
C ASN A 275 -20.24 30.51 7.55
N LEU A 276 -19.29 30.30 8.47
CA LEU A 276 -19.55 29.73 9.80
C LEU A 276 -19.98 30.82 10.81
N ASP A 277 -20.89 30.50 11.73
CA ASP A 277 -21.41 31.44 12.74
C ASP A 277 -20.36 31.70 13.84
N PRO A 278 -19.80 32.93 13.94
CA PRO A 278 -18.76 33.27 14.92
C PRO A 278 -19.25 33.28 16.38
N ASN A 279 -20.56 33.09 16.63
CA ASN A 279 -21.09 32.96 17.99
C ASN A 279 -21.04 31.53 18.54
N LEU A 280 -20.81 30.53 17.68
CA LEU A 280 -20.69 29.13 18.11
C LEU A 280 -19.26 28.77 18.54
N PHE A 281 -18.25 29.57 18.16
CA PHE A 281 -16.83 29.30 18.49
C PHE A 281 -16.10 30.58 18.90
N PRO A 282 -15.69 30.70 20.18
CA PRO A 282 -14.94 31.85 20.66
C PRO A 282 -13.44 31.71 20.31
N GLY A 283 -13.03 32.18 19.12
CA GLY A 283 -11.63 32.28 18.67
C GLY A 283 -11.43 33.41 17.65
N SER A 284 -10.20 33.79 17.33
CA SER A 284 -9.92 34.80 16.29
C SER A 284 -10.18 34.23 14.89
N LEU A 285 -10.88 35.00 14.05
CA LEU A 285 -11.19 34.69 12.64
C LEU A 285 -9.95 34.19 11.83
N GLU A 286 -8.76 34.67 12.20
CA GLU A 286 -7.47 34.32 11.60
C GLU A 286 -7.05 32.86 11.86
N ASN A 287 -7.39 32.28 13.03
CA ASN A 287 -7.14 30.87 13.32
C ASN A 287 -8.09 29.97 12.52
N TYR A 288 -9.32 30.44 12.29
CA TYR A 288 -10.35 29.69 11.55
C TYR A 288 -10.10 29.66 10.05
N GLU A 289 -9.61 30.76 9.45
CA GLU A 289 -9.21 30.76 8.03
C GLU A 289 -7.97 29.86 7.81
N ALA A 290 -7.02 29.84 8.75
CA ALA A 290 -5.87 28.93 8.71
C ALA A 290 -6.26 27.46 8.94
N ALA A 291 -7.26 27.20 9.79
CA ALA A 291 -7.86 25.87 9.97
C ALA A 291 -8.57 25.41 8.69
N SER A 292 -9.39 26.26 8.07
CA SER A 292 -10.10 25.94 6.83
C SER A 292 -9.15 25.66 5.66
N GLN A 293 -8.05 26.39 5.54
CA GLN A 293 -7.05 26.17 4.49
C GLN A 293 -6.27 24.85 4.72
N ARG A 294 -5.89 24.56 5.98
CA ARG A 294 -5.24 23.30 6.35
C ARG A 294 -6.15 22.09 6.14
N ALA A 295 -7.45 22.23 6.44
CA ALA A 295 -8.45 21.22 6.11
C ALA A 295 -8.54 20.96 4.59
N GLU A 296 -8.48 22.00 3.74
CA GLU A 296 -8.51 21.83 2.28
C GLU A 296 -7.31 21.04 1.73
N ASP A 297 -6.11 21.31 2.23
CA ASP A 297 -4.89 20.58 1.86
C ASP A 297 -4.90 19.15 2.43
N PHE A 298 -5.48 18.96 3.62
CA PHE A 298 -5.62 17.69 4.33
C PHE A 298 -6.70 16.76 3.73
N PHE A 299 -7.84 17.28 3.28
CA PHE A 299 -8.87 16.45 2.64
C PHE A 299 -8.47 16.01 1.22
N TRP A 300 -7.58 16.73 0.55
CA TRP A 300 -6.94 16.24 -0.67
C TRP A 300 -5.93 15.11 -0.37
N TRP A 301 -5.27 15.17 0.80
CA TRP A 301 -4.35 14.17 1.33
C TRP A 301 -5.03 12.82 1.64
N ASP A 302 -6.28 12.82 2.11
CA ASP A 302 -7.10 11.61 2.33
C ASP A 302 -7.92 11.14 1.10
N SER A 303 -7.83 11.87 -0.02
CA SER A 303 -8.51 11.53 -1.30
C SER A 303 -7.67 10.65 -2.22
N VAL A 304 -6.47 10.27 -1.76
CA VAL A 304 -5.48 9.47 -2.50
C VAL A 304 -5.45 8.01 -2.02
N HIS A 305 -6.47 7.62 -1.26
CA HIS A 305 -6.56 6.32 -0.61
C HIS A 305 -6.70 5.16 -1.58
N PRO A 306 -6.34 3.95 -1.12
CA PRO A 306 -6.46 2.77 -1.93
C PRO A 306 -7.92 2.54 -2.36
N THR A 307 -8.11 2.12 -3.61
CA THR A 307 -9.44 1.76 -4.10
C THR A 307 -10.04 0.64 -3.25
N THR A 308 -11.36 0.46 -3.30
CA THR A 308 -12.09 -0.71 -2.79
C THR A 308 -11.31 -2.04 -2.89
N ALA A 309 -10.70 -2.33 -4.06
CA ALA A 309 -9.96 -3.57 -4.31
C ALA A 309 -8.72 -3.71 -3.41
N VAL A 310 -8.08 -2.60 -3.05
CA VAL A 310 -6.94 -2.63 -2.14
C VAL A 310 -7.38 -2.90 -0.71
N HIS A 311 -8.46 -2.27 -0.24
CA HIS A 311 -8.92 -2.52 1.13
C HIS A 311 -9.35 -3.97 1.34
N GLU A 312 -9.89 -4.61 0.31
CA GLU A 312 -10.13 -6.05 0.26
C GLU A 312 -8.81 -6.83 0.40
N LEU A 313 -7.79 -6.51 -0.40
CA LEU A 313 -6.49 -7.19 -0.31
C LEU A 313 -5.78 -6.99 1.03
N VAL A 314 -5.84 -5.78 1.61
CA VAL A 314 -5.30 -5.48 2.95
C VAL A 314 -5.99 -6.33 4.00
N PHE A 315 -7.32 -6.44 3.92
CA PHE A 315 -8.09 -7.30 4.81
C PHE A 315 -7.66 -8.77 4.67
N GLU A 316 -7.59 -9.30 3.45
CA GLU A 316 -7.18 -10.70 3.20
C GLU A 316 -5.77 -10.94 3.75
N HIS A 317 -4.83 -10.01 3.53
CA HIS A 317 -3.47 -10.13 4.04
C HIS A 317 -3.40 -10.16 5.58
N ILE A 318 -4.15 -9.28 6.25
CA ILE A 318 -4.26 -9.28 7.72
C ILE A 318 -4.90 -10.59 8.19
N LEU A 319 -5.99 -11.04 7.55
CA LEU A 319 -6.71 -12.24 7.94
C LEU A 319 -5.86 -13.50 7.75
N ASP A 320 -5.19 -13.66 6.62
CA ASP A 320 -4.29 -14.78 6.34
C ASP A 320 -3.18 -14.87 7.40
N THR A 321 -2.60 -13.72 7.76
CA THR A 321 -1.53 -13.63 8.77
C THR A 321 -2.04 -14.02 10.16
N ILE A 322 -3.23 -13.55 10.56
CA ILE A 322 -3.85 -13.91 11.85
C ILE A 322 -4.17 -15.41 11.89
N THR A 323 -4.76 -15.90 10.81
CA THR A 323 -5.37 -17.22 10.76
C THR A 323 -4.39 -18.34 10.48
N GLY A 324 -3.21 -18.04 9.93
CA GLY A 324 -2.19 -19.01 9.55
C GLY A 324 -2.66 -19.96 8.45
N GLU A 325 -3.54 -19.51 7.55
CA GLU A 325 -3.85 -20.26 6.32
C GLU A 325 -2.58 -20.30 5.44
N LEU A 326 -1.86 -21.42 5.57
CA LEU A 326 -0.75 -21.91 4.72
C LEU A 326 0.24 -20.86 4.22
N ILE A 327 0.70 -19.98 5.10
CA ILE A 327 1.86 -19.12 4.86
C ILE A 327 3.12 -19.90 5.28
N THR A 328 3.98 -20.24 4.33
CA THR A 328 5.36 -20.63 4.66
C THR A 328 6.17 -19.35 4.74
N THR A 329 6.70 -19.00 5.92
CA THR A 329 7.49 -17.78 6.11
C THR A 329 8.95 -18.12 6.38
N GLY A 330 9.85 -17.36 5.76
CA GLY A 330 11.27 -17.28 6.09
C GLY A 330 11.53 -16.44 7.34
N THR A 331 12.78 -16.01 7.43
CA THR A 331 13.38 -15.15 8.45
C THR A 331 14.02 -13.95 7.74
N ARG A 332 14.61 -13.01 8.48
CA ARG A 332 15.30 -11.86 7.84
C ARG A 332 16.74 -12.18 7.38
N GLY A 333 17.05 -13.43 7.05
CA GLY A 333 18.32 -13.80 6.46
C GLY A 333 18.15 -14.99 5.51
N ASP A 334 19.18 -15.28 4.71
CA ASP A 334 19.10 -16.23 3.59
C ASP A 334 18.40 -17.56 3.93
N ASP A 335 17.23 -17.78 3.33
CA ASP A 335 16.36 -18.91 3.55
C ASP A 335 16.21 -19.83 2.33
N LEU A 336 15.82 -21.07 2.60
CA LEU A 336 15.40 -22.04 1.59
C LEU A 336 13.97 -22.48 1.91
N LEU A 337 13.02 -21.96 1.14
CA LEU A 337 11.59 -22.19 1.33
C LEU A 337 11.05 -23.05 0.19
N ILE A 338 10.32 -24.11 0.52
CA ILE A 338 9.80 -25.07 -0.46
C ILE A 338 8.33 -25.31 -0.13
N GLY A 339 7.46 -24.88 -1.05
CA GLY A 339 6.03 -25.13 -1.05
C GLY A 339 5.68 -26.56 -1.45
N SER A 340 4.40 -26.79 -1.72
CA SER A 340 3.82 -28.13 -1.80
C SER A 340 3.13 -28.34 -3.15
N ASN A 341 2.04 -29.12 -3.17
CA ASN A 341 1.24 -29.32 -4.37
C ASN A 341 -0.10 -28.58 -4.28
N GLY A 342 -0.21 -27.60 -3.37
CA GLY A 342 -1.43 -26.84 -3.12
C GLY A 342 -1.29 -25.43 -3.67
N LYS A 343 -2.28 -24.58 -3.42
CA LYS A 343 -2.08 -23.13 -3.54
C LYS A 343 -1.38 -22.68 -2.26
N GLU A 344 -0.17 -22.18 -2.40
CA GLU A 344 0.67 -21.70 -1.31
C GLU A 344 0.88 -20.18 -1.38
N ARG A 345 1.06 -19.56 -0.21
CA ARG A 345 1.65 -18.22 -0.10
C ARG A 345 2.96 -18.36 0.67
N ILE A 346 4.07 -17.90 0.10
CA ILE A 346 5.41 -18.05 0.69
C ILE A 346 6.10 -16.68 0.74
N LEU A 347 6.61 -16.31 1.91
CA LEU A 347 7.27 -15.02 2.17
C LEU A 347 8.72 -15.27 2.59
N GLY A 348 9.69 -14.68 1.90
CA GLY A 348 11.12 -14.72 2.22
C GLY A 348 11.49 -13.77 3.35
N PHE A 349 11.01 -12.52 3.25
CA PHE A 349 11.41 -11.35 4.04
C PHE A 349 12.76 -10.78 3.60
N SER A 350 13.70 -10.56 4.51
CA SER A 350 15.02 -10.04 4.13
C SER A 350 16.02 -11.16 3.99
N GLY A 351 17.12 -10.95 3.27
CA GLY A 351 18.12 -11.97 2.98
C GLY A 351 18.08 -12.37 1.51
N ASN A 352 19.05 -13.18 1.09
CA ASN A 352 19.06 -13.71 -0.28
C ASN A 352 18.40 -15.09 -0.26
N ASP A 353 17.12 -15.12 -0.58
CA ASP A 353 16.26 -16.29 -0.40
C ASP A 353 16.17 -17.15 -1.65
N THR A 354 15.88 -18.43 -1.45
CA THR A 354 15.49 -19.35 -2.52
C THR A 354 14.12 -19.93 -2.19
N ILE A 355 13.13 -19.56 -2.98
CA ILE A 355 11.72 -19.89 -2.78
C ILE A 355 11.23 -20.74 -3.96
N THR A 356 10.56 -21.85 -3.68
CA THR A 356 9.88 -22.68 -4.69
C THR A 356 8.42 -22.88 -4.30
N GLY A 357 7.47 -22.56 -5.19
CA GLY A 357 6.03 -22.73 -4.97
C GLY A 357 5.60 -24.18 -5.03
N GLY A 358 5.96 -24.87 -6.12
CA GLY A 358 5.71 -26.30 -6.29
C GLY A 358 4.65 -26.55 -7.36
N THR A 359 3.53 -27.18 -7.03
CA THR A 359 2.45 -27.27 -8.02
C THR A 359 1.21 -26.62 -7.47
N GLY A 360 0.57 -25.73 -8.21
CA GLY A 360 -0.56 -24.98 -7.70
C GLY A 360 -0.54 -23.58 -8.26
N ASN A 361 -1.43 -22.72 -7.78
CA ASN A 361 -1.41 -21.32 -8.16
C ASN A 361 -0.86 -20.56 -6.95
N ASP A 362 0.45 -20.39 -6.92
CA ASP A 362 1.19 -19.96 -5.76
C ASP A 362 1.43 -18.45 -5.75
N THR A 363 1.75 -17.92 -4.58
CA THR A 363 2.19 -16.54 -4.42
C THR A 363 3.50 -16.53 -3.66
N LEU A 364 4.59 -16.14 -4.32
CA LEU A 364 5.93 -16.13 -3.78
C LEU A 364 6.41 -14.68 -3.68
N ILE A 365 6.89 -14.29 -2.51
CA ILE A 365 7.41 -12.95 -2.23
C ILE A 365 8.81 -13.12 -1.66
N GLY A 366 9.82 -12.59 -2.34
CA GLY A 366 11.22 -12.59 -1.90
C GLY A 366 11.41 -11.64 -0.74
N GLY A 367 11.25 -10.35 -1.01
CA GLY A 367 11.33 -9.26 -0.04
C GLY A 367 12.60 -8.45 -0.28
N ALA A 368 13.52 -8.36 0.68
CA ALA A 368 14.73 -7.56 0.56
C ALA A 368 16.00 -8.41 0.44
N GLY A 369 16.66 -8.39 -0.70
CA GLY A 369 17.89 -9.12 -0.97
C GLY A 369 17.95 -9.55 -2.43
N ASP A 370 19.01 -10.24 -2.84
CA ASP A 370 19.07 -10.84 -4.18
C ASP A 370 18.42 -12.25 -4.12
N ASP A 371 17.15 -12.35 -4.53
CA ASP A 371 16.30 -13.54 -4.34
C ASP A 371 16.18 -14.43 -5.58
N VAL A 372 15.81 -15.70 -5.35
CA VAL A 372 15.49 -16.68 -6.40
C VAL A 372 14.10 -17.27 -6.16
N LEU A 373 13.14 -16.94 -7.02
CA LEU A 373 11.75 -17.39 -6.92
C LEU A 373 11.41 -18.32 -8.09
N LEU A 374 10.89 -19.51 -7.77
CA LEU A 374 10.49 -20.53 -8.74
C LEU A 374 9.01 -20.88 -8.52
N GLY A 375 8.12 -20.43 -9.41
CA GLY A 375 6.68 -20.75 -9.36
C GLY A 375 6.43 -22.25 -9.54
N GLU A 376 7.12 -22.82 -10.52
CA GLU A 376 6.98 -24.20 -11.00
C GLU A 376 5.70 -24.36 -11.82
N SER A 377 4.71 -25.18 -11.45
CA SER A 377 3.56 -25.40 -12.35
C SER A 377 2.25 -24.86 -11.80
N GLY A 378 1.52 -24.12 -12.63
CA GLY A 378 0.24 -23.51 -12.35
C GLY A 378 0.32 -22.01 -12.60
N ASN A 379 -0.71 -21.25 -12.22
CA ASN A 379 -0.73 -19.82 -12.50
C ASN A 379 -0.24 -19.07 -11.25
N ASP A 380 1.01 -18.67 -11.26
CA ASP A 380 1.75 -18.19 -10.10
C ASP A 380 1.90 -16.66 -10.10
N SER A 381 2.06 -16.10 -8.90
CA SER A 381 2.37 -14.68 -8.69
C SER A 381 3.71 -14.58 -7.95
N LEU A 382 4.73 -14.05 -8.61
CA LEU A 382 6.09 -13.91 -8.07
C LEU A 382 6.44 -12.43 -7.93
N ILE A 383 6.90 -12.05 -6.74
CA ILE A 383 7.33 -10.68 -6.42
C ILE A 383 8.74 -10.76 -5.83
N GLY A 384 9.74 -10.24 -6.54
CA GLY A 384 11.14 -10.23 -6.10
C GLY A 384 11.31 -9.33 -4.88
N GLY A 385 10.95 -8.06 -5.04
CA GLY A 385 11.07 -7.06 -3.98
C GLY A 385 12.27 -6.16 -4.28
N SER A 386 13.08 -5.82 -3.27
CA SER A 386 14.27 -4.98 -3.49
C SER A 386 15.53 -5.82 -3.60
N GLY A 387 16.35 -5.58 -4.61
CA GLY A 387 17.58 -6.35 -4.86
C GLY A 387 17.65 -6.78 -6.32
N ASN A 388 18.62 -7.61 -6.70
CA ASN A 388 18.70 -8.13 -8.06
C ASN A 388 18.18 -9.57 -8.08
N ASP A 389 16.94 -9.72 -8.51
CA ASP A 389 16.18 -10.95 -8.33
C ASP A 389 16.15 -11.82 -9.58
N LEU A 390 15.94 -13.12 -9.37
CA LEU A 390 15.66 -14.10 -10.42
C LEU A 390 14.28 -14.72 -10.19
N LEU A 391 13.34 -14.39 -11.06
CA LEU A 391 11.97 -14.92 -11.04
C LEU A 391 11.75 -15.83 -12.24
N ILE A 392 11.29 -17.06 -11.99
CA ILE A 392 10.91 -18.03 -13.02
C ILE A 392 9.48 -18.50 -12.71
N GLY A 393 8.52 -18.14 -13.58
CA GLY A 393 7.11 -18.54 -13.46
C GLY A 393 6.96 -20.05 -13.62
N GLY A 394 7.21 -20.52 -14.84
CA GLY A 394 7.15 -21.94 -15.20
C GLY A 394 5.94 -22.22 -16.10
N PRO A 395 5.38 -23.43 -16.11
CA PRO A 395 4.19 -23.68 -16.90
C PRO A 395 2.90 -23.15 -16.26
N GLY A 396 2.27 -22.17 -16.90
CA GLY A 396 0.98 -21.59 -16.54
C GLY A 396 0.92 -20.12 -16.95
N ASP A 397 -0.22 -19.46 -16.73
CA ASP A 397 -0.31 -18.01 -17.00
C ASP A 397 0.14 -17.27 -15.73
N ASP A 398 1.38 -16.77 -15.74
CA ASP A 398 2.06 -16.26 -14.55
C ASP A 398 2.13 -14.72 -14.50
N THR A 399 2.29 -14.20 -13.29
CA THR A 399 2.52 -12.77 -13.03
C THR A 399 3.82 -12.59 -12.27
N LEU A 400 4.79 -11.92 -12.88
CA LEU A 400 6.13 -11.70 -12.32
C LEU A 400 6.39 -10.20 -12.16
N ASN A 401 6.84 -9.80 -10.98
CA ASN A 401 7.25 -8.44 -10.63
C ASN A 401 8.65 -8.47 -10.02
N GLY A 402 9.64 -7.87 -10.70
CA GLY A 402 11.02 -7.77 -10.20
C GLY A 402 11.08 -6.86 -8.97
N GLY A 403 10.73 -5.60 -9.17
CA GLY A 403 10.77 -4.59 -8.11
C GLY A 403 11.98 -3.68 -8.30
N PRO A 404 12.50 -3.04 -7.24
CA PRO A 404 13.71 -2.23 -7.38
C PRO A 404 14.99 -3.06 -7.50
N GLY A 405 15.67 -2.98 -8.64
CA GLY A 405 17.00 -3.54 -8.88
C GLY A 405 17.19 -4.00 -10.31
N ASN A 406 18.26 -4.75 -10.62
CA ASN A 406 18.45 -5.27 -11.99
C ASN A 406 18.02 -6.73 -12.02
N ASP A 407 16.78 -6.95 -12.43
CA ASP A 407 16.12 -8.25 -12.25
C ASP A 407 16.16 -9.10 -13.52
N THR A 408 15.96 -10.40 -13.34
CA THR A 408 15.77 -11.35 -14.43
C THR A 408 14.45 -12.09 -14.23
N LEU A 409 13.50 -11.84 -15.13
CA LEU A 409 12.17 -12.45 -15.12
C LEU A 409 12.02 -13.38 -16.33
N VAL A 410 11.55 -14.60 -16.08
CA VAL A 410 11.31 -15.62 -17.11
C VAL A 410 9.91 -16.21 -16.92
N GLY A 411 8.98 -15.94 -17.83
CA GLY A 411 7.61 -16.49 -17.78
C GLY A 411 7.59 -18.00 -18.02
N GLU A 412 8.34 -18.47 -19.02
CA GLU A 412 8.25 -19.81 -19.58
C GLU A 412 6.99 -20.00 -20.43
N SER A 413 6.06 -20.89 -20.08
CA SER A 413 4.97 -21.25 -21.01
C SER A 413 3.60 -20.90 -20.47
N GLY A 414 2.86 -20.09 -21.21
CA GLY A 414 1.56 -19.56 -20.83
C GLY A 414 1.44 -18.12 -21.32
N ASP A 415 0.28 -17.49 -21.14
CA ASP A 415 0.15 -16.06 -21.46
C ASP A 415 0.57 -15.25 -20.22
N ASP A 416 1.85 -14.83 -20.16
CA ASP A 416 2.46 -14.28 -18.95
C ASP A 416 2.43 -12.74 -18.86
N PHE A 417 2.51 -12.21 -17.64
CA PHE A 417 2.64 -10.78 -17.36
C PHE A 417 3.91 -10.48 -16.56
N LEU A 418 4.90 -9.82 -17.18
CA LEU A 418 6.22 -9.54 -16.59
C LEU A 418 6.44 -8.04 -16.42
N MET A 419 6.85 -7.63 -15.22
CA MET A 419 7.17 -6.24 -14.86
C MET A 419 8.57 -6.15 -14.23
N GLY A 420 9.50 -5.42 -14.87
CA GLY A 420 10.84 -5.16 -14.32
C GLY A 420 10.84 -4.12 -13.21
N MET A 421 10.02 -3.08 -13.35
CA MET A 421 9.91 -1.93 -12.44
C MET A 421 11.08 -0.94 -12.54
N SER A 422 12.08 -0.96 -11.66
CA SER A 422 13.15 0.04 -11.71
C SER A 422 14.52 -0.58 -11.71
N GLY A 423 15.30 -0.34 -12.77
CA GLY A 423 16.68 -0.81 -12.88
C GLY A 423 17.04 -1.12 -14.32
N ASN A 424 17.86 -2.12 -14.58
CA ASN A 424 18.13 -2.54 -15.95
C ASN A 424 17.81 -4.02 -16.05
N ASP A 425 16.60 -4.32 -16.51
CA ASP A 425 16.00 -5.62 -16.31
C ASP A 425 16.11 -6.50 -17.55
N LEU A 426 16.05 -7.81 -17.35
CA LEU A 426 15.92 -8.82 -18.40
C LEU A 426 14.59 -9.55 -18.25
N LEU A 427 13.66 -9.30 -19.17
CA LEU A 427 12.37 -9.96 -19.22
C LEU A 427 12.31 -10.90 -20.42
N ILE A 428 11.96 -12.17 -20.18
CA ILE A 428 11.78 -13.20 -21.20
C ILE A 428 10.39 -13.80 -21.01
N GLY A 429 9.48 -13.55 -21.96
CA GLY A 429 8.12 -14.12 -21.93
C GLY A 429 8.18 -15.64 -22.11
N GLY A 430 8.35 -16.09 -23.35
CA GLY A 430 8.54 -17.50 -23.68
C GLY A 430 7.48 -17.95 -24.67
N PRO A 431 7.02 -19.21 -24.62
CA PRO A 431 5.87 -19.61 -25.42
C PRO A 431 4.53 -19.13 -24.87
N GLY A 432 3.93 -18.13 -25.52
CA GLY A 432 2.57 -17.66 -25.23
C GLY A 432 2.33 -16.27 -25.78
N ASN A 433 1.21 -15.63 -25.44
CA ASN A 433 0.99 -14.22 -25.75
C ASN A 433 1.29 -13.39 -24.51
N ASP A 434 2.54 -12.99 -24.38
CA ASP A 434 3.02 -12.38 -23.15
C ASP A 434 2.87 -10.87 -23.17
N THR A 435 2.77 -10.28 -21.99
CA THR A 435 2.83 -8.84 -21.79
C THR A 435 4.06 -8.47 -20.96
N LEU A 436 4.96 -7.68 -21.53
CA LEU A 436 6.24 -7.33 -20.92
C LEU A 436 6.35 -5.81 -20.73
N ASN A 437 6.70 -5.38 -19.52
CA ASN A 437 6.97 -3.98 -19.17
C ASN A 437 8.30 -3.88 -18.41
N GLY A 438 9.32 -3.26 -19.03
CA GLY A 438 10.62 -3.08 -18.39
C GLY A 438 10.60 -2.08 -17.25
N GLY A 439 9.73 -1.07 -17.33
CA GLY A 439 9.72 0.01 -16.36
C GLY A 439 10.84 1.02 -16.62
N THR A 440 11.42 1.61 -15.58
CA THR A 440 12.44 2.64 -15.73
C THR A 440 13.84 2.04 -15.85
N GLY A 441 14.64 2.57 -16.78
CA GLY A 441 16.06 2.25 -16.93
C GLY A 441 16.36 1.65 -18.30
N ASN A 442 17.37 0.81 -18.48
CA ASN A 442 17.71 0.29 -19.82
C ASN A 442 17.50 -1.22 -19.87
N ASP A 443 16.31 -1.61 -20.33
CA ASP A 443 15.84 -2.98 -20.19
C ASP A 443 16.04 -3.79 -21.46
N THR A 444 16.03 -5.12 -21.31
CA THR A 444 15.99 -6.08 -22.41
C THR A 444 14.73 -6.92 -22.29
N LEU A 445 13.82 -6.79 -23.26
CA LEU A 445 12.55 -7.49 -23.30
C LEU A 445 12.51 -8.45 -24.50
N VAL A 446 12.20 -9.72 -24.25
CA VAL A 446 12.19 -10.78 -25.27
C VAL A 446 10.87 -11.54 -25.21
N GLY A 447 10.00 -11.36 -26.21
CA GLY A 447 8.71 -12.06 -26.29
C GLY A 447 8.84 -13.55 -26.62
N SER A 448 9.78 -13.89 -27.50
CA SER A 448 10.04 -15.28 -27.96
C SER A 448 9.00 -15.82 -28.95
N GLU A 449 7.99 -16.59 -28.52
CA GLU A 449 6.92 -17.09 -29.41
C GLU A 449 5.61 -16.34 -29.14
N GLY A 450 4.58 -16.53 -30.00
CA GLY A 450 3.26 -15.92 -29.83
C GLY A 450 3.17 -14.41 -30.09
N ASN A 451 1.99 -13.83 -29.85
CA ASN A 451 1.70 -12.43 -30.18
C ASN A 451 1.87 -11.56 -28.94
N ASN A 452 3.05 -10.98 -28.76
CA ASN A 452 3.40 -10.33 -27.51
C ASN A 452 3.05 -8.85 -27.49
N LEU A 453 2.75 -8.34 -26.29
CA LEU A 453 2.54 -6.94 -26.01
C LEU A 453 3.71 -6.39 -25.17
N PHE A 454 4.46 -5.46 -25.73
CA PHE A 454 5.48 -4.72 -25.01
C PHE A 454 4.92 -3.37 -24.59
N ILE A 455 5.08 -2.99 -23.33
CA ILE A 455 4.72 -1.66 -22.84
C ILE A 455 5.97 -0.77 -22.90
N GLY A 456 5.91 0.27 -23.71
CA GLY A 456 7.01 1.22 -23.85
C GLY A 456 7.15 2.09 -22.60
N SER A 457 8.36 2.11 -22.04
CA SER A 457 8.71 2.74 -20.77
C SER A 457 9.95 3.65 -20.89
N PRO A 458 10.24 4.54 -19.92
CA PRO A 458 11.39 5.43 -19.98
C PRO A 458 12.72 4.65 -19.96
N GLY A 459 13.54 4.81 -21.00
CA GLY A 459 14.75 4.02 -21.09
C GLY A 459 15.47 4.05 -22.42
N SER A 460 16.57 3.33 -22.55
CA SER A 460 17.04 2.92 -23.87
C SER A 460 16.97 1.41 -23.94
N ASN A 461 15.81 0.90 -24.34
CA ASN A 461 15.49 -0.51 -24.21
C ASN A 461 15.87 -1.30 -25.46
N LEU A 462 16.10 -2.60 -25.29
CA LEU A 462 16.24 -3.58 -26.36
C LEU A 462 15.01 -4.49 -26.35
N ILE A 463 14.17 -4.39 -27.37
CA ILE A 463 12.93 -5.18 -27.48
C ILE A 463 13.05 -6.14 -28.65
N HIS A 464 12.84 -7.42 -28.39
CA HIS A 464 12.80 -8.47 -29.39
C HIS A 464 11.43 -9.18 -29.34
N GLY A 465 10.56 -8.91 -30.33
CA GLY A 465 9.24 -9.53 -30.42
C GLY A 465 9.32 -11.04 -30.55
N GLY A 466 10.11 -11.51 -31.51
CA GLY A 466 10.38 -12.93 -31.70
C GLY A 466 9.64 -13.48 -32.90
N THR A 467 8.79 -14.48 -32.72
CA THR A 467 7.89 -14.99 -33.75
C THR A 467 6.44 -14.74 -33.34
N GLY A 468 5.64 -14.16 -34.24
CA GLY A 468 4.24 -13.86 -33.99
C GLY A 468 3.88 -12.55 -34.66
N GLU A 469 2.77 -11.95 -34.25
CA GLU A 469 2.46 -10.55 -34.52
C GLU A 469 2.61 -9.77 -33.22
N ASP A 470 3.77 -9.13 -33.05
CA ASP A 470 4.15 -8.44 -31.82
C ASP A 470 3.78 -6.95 -31.87
N THR A 471 3.35 -6.41 -30.74
CA THR A 471 2.93 -5.01 -30.59
C THR A 471 3.70 -4.32 -29.48
N LEU A 472 4.31 -3.17 -29.80
CA LEU A 472 4.82 -2.23 -28.80
C LEU A 472 3.81 -1.11 -28.56
N GLN A 473 3.43 -0.87 -27.31
CA GLN A 473 2.48 0.18 -26.94
C GLN A 473 3.17 1.32 -26.20
N TYR A 474 3.15 2.51 -26.79
CA TYR A 474 3.52 3.74 -26.09
C TYR A 474 2.29 4.52 -25.63
N ARG A 475 2.31 4.99 -24.38
CA ARG A 475 1.32 5.94 -23.85
C ARG A 475 1.56 7.38 -24.33
N ALA A 476 1.85 7.54 -25.61
CA ALA A 476 2.12 8.83 -26.24
C ALA A 476 1.52 8.89 -27.65
N VAL A 477 1.54 10.08 -28.25
CA VAL A 477 1.15 10.28 -29.67
C VAL A 477 2.37 10.12 -30.57
N ARG A 478 2.19 9.45 -31.70
CA ARG A 478 3.25 9.09 -32.66
C ARG A 478 4.14 10.28 -33.06
N ARG A 479 3.57 11.48 -33.21
CA ARG A 479 4.30 12.70 -33.64
C ARG A 479 5.44 13.14 -32.71
N ARG A 480 5.59 12.51 -31.53
CA ARG A 480 6.68 12.75 -30.58
C ARG A 480 7.89 11.85 -30.81
N PHE A 481 7.80 10.92 -31.76
CA PHE A 481 8.83 9.92 -32.01
C PHE A 481 9.55 10.18 -33.33
N GLU A 482 10.83 9.88 -33.33
CA GLU A 482 11.67 9.72 -34.51
C GLU A 482 11.93 8.22 -34.72
N PHE A 483 11.81 7.75 -35.97
CA PHE A 483 12.02 6.35 -36.32
C PHE A 483 13.14 6.22 -37.34
N GLU A 484 14.10 5.32 -37.09
CA GLU A 484 15.22 5.06 -38.01
C GLU A 484 15.49 3.56 -38.12
N GLY A 485 15.75 3.05 -39.33
CA GLY A 485 16.16 1.65 -39.53
C GLY A 485 15.41 0.92 -40.64
N THR A 486 15.24 -0.40 -40.47
CA THR A 486 14.47 -1.28 -41.37
C THR A 486 13.33 -1.95 -40.59
N PRO A 487 12.28 -2.48 -41.26
CA PRO A 487 11.17 -3.12 -40.55
C PRO A 487 11.59 -4.25 -39.59
N GLU A 488 12.69 -4.93 -39.86
CA GLU A 488 13.22 -6.02 -39.02
C GLU A 488 14.12 -5.54 -37.86
N LEU A 489 14.67 -4.32 -37.96
CA LEU A 489 15.54 -3.70 -36.95
C LEU A 489 15.46 -2.17 -37.08
N PHE A 490 14.81 -1.53 -36.12
CA PHE A 490 14.67 -0.07 -36.12
C PHE A 490 14.74 0.50 -34.70
N THR A 491 14.94 1.81 -34.62
CA THR A 491 14.89 2.56 -33.38
C THR A 491 13.66 3.43 -33.32
N ALA A 492 13.06 3.55 -32.14
CA ALA A 492 12.02 4.52 -31.82
C ALA A 492 12.54 5.45 -30.72
N SER A 493 12.70 6.74 -31.04
CA SER A 493 13.31 7.72 -30.15
C SER A 493 12.34 8.83 -29.76
N SER A 494 12.24 9.15 -28.47
CA SER A 494 11.52 10.34 -28.00
C SER A 494 12.16 10.92 -26.74
N PRO A 495 11.93 12.22 -26.43
CA PRO A 495 12.46 12.81 -25.20
C PRO A 495 11.90 12.19 -23.91
N GLN A 496 10.71 11.57 -23.97
CA GLN A 496 10.03 11.00 -22.80
C GLN A 496 10.44 9.54 -22.55
N PHE A 497 10.59 8.77 -23.62
CA PHE A 497 10.84 7.33 -23.54
C PHE A 497 12.30 6.95 -23.85
N GLY A 498 13.15 7.90 -24.24
CA GLY A 498 14.54 7.63 -24.62
C GLY A 498 14.65 7.03 -26.02
N THR A 499 15.45 5.98 -26.21
CA THR A 499 15.67 5.36 -27.53
C THR A 499 15.63 3.85 -27.46
N ASP A 500 14.54 3.28 -27.93
CA ASP A 500 14.34 1.85 -27.96
C ASP A 500 14.85 1.25 -29.27
N THR A 501 15.56 0.14 -29.18
CA THR A 501 15.98 -0.70 -30.31
C THR A 501 15.03 -1.87 -30.44
N LEU A 502 14.36 -1.99 -31.57
CA LEU A 502 13.24 -2.89 -31.81
C LEU A 502 13.61 -3.91 -32.88
N ILE A 503 13.47 -5.19 -32.56
CA ILE A 503 13.78 -6.34 -33.42
C ILE A 503 12.53 -7.20 -33.56
N ASN A 504 12.11 -7.46 -34.80
CA ASN A 504 10.90 -8.26 -35.11
C ASN A 504 9.66 -7.77 -34.32
N VAL A 505 9.31 -6.49 -34.44
CA VAL A 505 8.06 -5.95 -33.89
C VAL A 505 7.22 -5.47 -35.07
N GLU A 506 6.01 -6.00 -35.23
CA GLU A 506 5.17 -5.73 -36.40
C GLU A 506 4.37 -4.43 -36.25
N PHE A 507 3.91 -4.13 -35.04
CA PHE A 507 3.01 -3.02 -34.77
C PHE A 507 3.48 -2.12 -33.64
N ILE A 508 3.15 -0.83 -33.75
CA ILE A 508 3.26 0.12 -32.65
C ILE A 508 1.91 0.78 -32.39
N GLN A 509 1.41 0.63 -31.16
CA GLN A 509 0.21 1.28 -30.67
C GLN A 509 0.58 2.61 -30.00
N PHE A 510 0.04 3.71 -30.53
CA PHE A 510 0.07 5.03 -29.93
C PHE A 510 -1.35 5.48 -29.56
N ARG A 511 -1.50 6.57 -28.80
CA ARG A 511 -2.83 7.14 -28.51
C ARG A 511 -3.58 7.58 -29.77
N ASP A 512 -2.88 7.92 -30.85
CA ASP A 512 -3.44 8.35 -32.13
C ASP A 512 -3.67 7.21 -33.14
N GLY A 513 -3.43 5.95 -32.75
CA GLY A 513 -3.77 4.76 -33.53
C GLY A 513 -2.76 3.62 -33.44
N LEU A 514 -3.12 2.50 -34.06
CA LEU A 514 -2.23 1.35 -34.30
C LEU A 514 -1.59 1.50 -35.68
N PHE A 515 -0.28 1.36 -35.76
CA PHE A 515 0.48 1.52 -37.00
C PHE A 515 1.37 0.32 -37.23
N ALA A 516 1.38 -0.20 -38.47
CA ALA A 516 2.37 -1.18 -38.87
C ALA A 516 3.74 -0.50 -38.96
N VAL A 517 4.80 -1.15 -38.49
CA VAL A 517 6.17 -0.60 -38.53
C VAL A 517 6.59 -0.25 -39.96
N SER A 518 6.18 -1.05 -40.94
CA SER A 518 6.45 -0.77 -42.36
C SER A 518 5.89 0.58 -42.86
N ASP A 519 4.81 1.07 -42.25
CA ASP A 519 4.21 2.37 -42.59
C ASP A 519 4.87 3.54 -41.83
N LEU A 520 5.53 3.26 -40.70
CA LEU A 520 6.24 4.27 -39.89
C LEU A 520 7.60 4.65 -40.49
N LEU A 521 8.23 3.73 -41.22
CA LEU A 521 9.54 3.89 -41.82
C LEU A 521 9.50 4.40 -43.29
N SER A 522 8.31 4.59 -43.85
CA SER A 522 8.07 5.07 -45.24
C SER A 522 7.84 6.57 -45.30
#